data_AF-A0A428NBG5-F1
#
_entry.id   AF-A0A428NBG5-F1
#
_cell.length_a   1.000
_cell.length_b   1.000
_cell.length_c   1.000
_cell.angle_alpha   90.00
_cell.angle_beta   90.00
_cell.angle_gamma   90.00
#
_symmetry.space_group_name_H-M   'P 1'
#
loop_
_entity.id
_entity.type
_entity.pdbx_description
1 polymer ?
#
loop_
_entity_poly.entity_id
_entity_poly.type
_entity_poly.pdbx_seq_one_letter_code
_entity_poly.pdbx_strand_id
1 'polypeptide(L)'
;MLAACSQLFSRRAWMGGNYPFDMRRAHDKYGDMVRVAPNELSFNTPRAYKDIYGHAVGDKKPFLKSRVFYDRGPSVVHPGIVFTIDPEQHRAQRRSLSLTPSARKP
;
A
#
# COMPACT_ATOMS: atom_id res chain seq x y z
N MET A 1 -6.37 -20.24 11.21
CA MET A 1 -6.56 -19.15 10.24
C MET A 1 -8.00 -18.66 10.29
N LEU A 2 -8.33 -17.63 11.07
CA LEU A 2 -9.71 -17.12 11.21
C LEU A 2 -10.06 -16.00 10.20
N ALA A 3 -9.05 -15.38 9.59
CA ALA A 3 -9.21 -14.31 8.61
C ALA A 3 -9.40 -14.82 7.15
N ALA A 4 -9.42 -16.13 6.93
CA ALA A 4 -9.56 -16.72 5.60
C ALA A 4 -10.98 -16.53 5.01
N CYS A 5 -12.00 -16.41 5.86
CA CYS A 5 -13.40 -16.42 5.43
C CYS A 5 -14.11 -15.06 5.55
N SER A 6 -13.55 -14.08 6.28
CA SER A 6 -14.22 -12.79 6.47
C SER A 6 -13.26 -11.63 6.72
N GLN A 7 -13.69 -10.42 6.36
CA GLN A 7 -12.97 -9.16 6.63
C GLN A 7 -13.16 -8.67 8.08
N LEU A 8 -13.86 -9.42 8.93
CA LEU A 8 -14.21 -8.99 10.29
C LEU A 8 -12.96 -8.77 11.14
N PHE A 9 -11.95 -9.61 10.99
CA PHE A 9 -10.68 -9.47 11.69
C PHE A 9 -10.01 -8.12 11.34
N SER A 10 -9.80 -7.86 10.04
CA SER A 10 -9.24 -6.57 9.59
C SER A 10 -10.08 -5.40 10.10
N ARG A 11 -11.40 -5.40 9.90
CA ARG A 11 -12.26 -4.29 10.36
C ARG A 11 -12.20 -4.07 11.87
N ARG A 12 -12.19 -5.13 12.67
CA ARG A 12 -12.08 -5.05 14.13
C ARG A 12 -10.76 -4.39 14.54
N ALA A 13 -9.65 -4.82 13.95
CA ALA A 13 -8.33 -4.28 14.25
C ALA A 13 -8.21 -2.80 13.82
N TRP A 14 -8.74 -2.46 12.64
CA TRP A 14 -8.77 -1.09 12.12
C TRP A 14 -9.63 -0.15 12.99
N MET A 15 -10.85 -0.56 13.35
CA MET A 15 -11.74 0.26 14.19
C MET A 15 -11.27 0.33 15.65
N GLY A 16 -10.49 -0.64 16.11
CA GLY A 16 -9.98 -0.70 17.47
C GLY A 16 -8.78 0.20 17.75
N GLY A 17 -8.26 0.94 16.76
CA GLY A 17 -7.12 1.84 16.90
C GLY A 17 -5.76 1.17 17.15
N ASN A 18 -5.75 -0.14 17.37
CA ASN A 18 -4.56 -0.93 17.69
C ASN A 18 -4.02 -1.74 16.51
N TYR A 19 -4.45 -1.41 15.29
CA TYR A 19 -4.09 -2.13 14.07
C TYR A 19 -2.58 -2.45 13.95
N PRO A 20 -1.64 -1.51 14.20
CA PRO A 20 -0.20 -1.83 14.09
C PRO A 20 0.26 -2.90 15.08
N PHE A 21 -0.28 -2.88 16.30
CA PHE A 21 0.06 -3.85 17.35
C PHE A 21 -0.56 -5.22 17.07
N ASP A 22 -1.80 -5.24 16.57
CA ASP A 22 -2.48 -6.48 16.20
C ASP A 22 -1.81 -7.15 15.00
N MET A 23 -1.36 -6.38 14.00
CA MET A 23 -0.57 -6.90 12.88
C MET A 23 0.76 -7.46 13.35
N ARG A 24 1.47 -6.76 14.25
CA ARG A 24 2.71 -7.28 14.83
C ARG A 24 2.49 -8.61 15.54
N ARG A 25 1.49 -8.71 16.42
CA ARG A 25 1.15 -9.97 17.11
C ARG A 25 0.81 -11.09 16.13
N ALA A 26 0.14 -10.76 15.02
CA ALA A 26 -0.18 -11.75 14.00
C ALA A 26 1.09 -12.25 13.28
N HIS A 27 2.02 -11.36 12.95
CA HIS A 27 3.30 -11.73 12.36
C HIS A 27 4.19 -12.51 13.34
N ASP A 28 4.24 -12.12 14.61
CA ASP A 28 4.99 -12.85 15.65
C ASP A 28 4.47 -14.30 15.81
N LYS A 29 3.17 -14.53 15.60
CA LYS A 29 2.53 -15.85 15.77
C LYS A 29 2.54 -16.72 14.51
N TYR A 30 2.32 -16.12 13.35
CA TYR A 30 2.10 -16.86 12.09
C TYR A 30 3.23 -16.68 11.07
N GLY A 31 4.21 -15.83 11.36
CA GLY A 31 5.38 -15.57 10.53
C GLY A 31 5.23 -14.37 9.61
N ASP A 32 6.14 -14.26 8.65
CA ASP A 32 6.31 -13.05 7.84
C ASP A 32 5.20 -12.79 6.83
N MET A 33 4.35 -13.77 6.56
CA MET A 33 3.22 -13.66 5.62
C MET A 33 1.93 -14.08 6.31
N VAL A 34 1.02 -13.12 6.49
CA VAL A 34 -0.25 -13.36 7.18
C VAL A 34 -1.41 -12.93 6.32
N ARG A 35 -2.38 -13.82 6.11
CA ARG A 35 -3.65 -13.48 5.49
C ARG A 35 -4.55 -12.79 6.50
N VAL A 36 -4.86 -11.51 6.27
CA VAL A 36 -5.64 -10.66 7.18
C VAL A 36 -7.10 -10.52 6.74
N ALA A 37 -7.39 -10.75 5.46
CA ALA A 37 -8.72 -10.88 4.89
C ALA A 37 -8.68 -11.82 3.66
N PRO A 38 -9.84 -12.24 3.11
CA PRO A 38 -9.88 -13.17 1.98
C PRO A 38 -8.98 -12.75 0.80
N ASN A 39 -8.96 -11.46 0.48
CA ASN A 39 -8.18 -10.89 -0.63
C ASN A 39 -7.01 -9.99 -0.16
N GLU A 40 -6.58 -10.09 1.10
CA GLU A 40 -5.52 -9.23 1.65
C GLU A 40 -4.44 -10.06 2.37
N LEU A 41 -3.19 -9.79 2.01
CA LEU A 41 -2.00 -10.36 2.61
C LEU A 41 -1.16 -9.24 3.22
N SER A 42 -0.74 -9.45 4.47
CA SER A 42 0.25 -8.63 5.15
C SER A 42 1.61 -9.32 5.07
N PHE A 43 2.65 -8.53 4.77
CA PHE A 43 4.03 -8.99 4.65
C PHE A 43 4.94 -8.22 5.60
N ASN A 44 5.83 -8.92 6.29
CA ASN A 44 6.82 -8.35 7.21
C ASN A 44 8.26 -8.65 6.75
N THR A 45 8.53 -8.61 5.44
CA THR A 45 9.90 -8.83 4.91
C THR A 45 10.45 -7.60 4.20
N PRO A 46 11.78 -7.35 4.26
CA PRO A 46 12.41 -6.26 3.50
C PRO A 46 12.25 -6.41 1.98
N ARG A 47 12.15 -7.66 1.50
CA ARG A 47 11.93 -7.95 0.08
C ARG A 47 10.54 -7.50 -0.37
N ALA A 48 9.49 -7.85 0.38
CA ALA A 48 8.13 -7.43 0.08
C ALA A 48 8.00 -5.90 0.11
N TYR A 49 8.69 -5.22 1.04
CA TYR A 49 8.73 -3.76 1.07
C TYR A 49 9.26 -3.17 -0.25
N LYS A 50 10.38 -3.71 -0.77
CA LYS A 50 10.93 -3.29 -2.07
C LYS A 50 10.02 -3.65 -3.24
N ASP A 51 9.37 -4.80 -3.22
CA ASP A 51 8.48 -5.23 -4.30
C ASP A 51 7.18 -4.41 -4.34
N ILE A 52 6.66 -3.97 -3.19
CA ILE A 52 5.41 -3.20 -3.07
C ILE A 52 5.63 -1.70 -3.24
N TYR A 53 6.65 -1.13 -2.58
CA TYR A 53 6.88 0.32 -2.54
C TYR A 53 8.08 0.77 -3.38
N GLY A 54 8.91 -0.15 -3.87
CA GLY A 54 10.08 0.19 -4.66
C GLY A 54 9.73 0.69 -6.06
N HIS A 55 10.71 1.35 -6.68
CA HIS A 55 10.59 1.77 -8.07
C HIS A 55 10.55 0.56 -9.00
N ALA A 56 9.60 0.57 -9.94
CA ALA A 56 9.57 -0.41 -11.01
C ALA A 56 10.74 -0.12 -11.97
N VAL A 57 11.62 -1.12 -12.18
CA VAL A 57 12.81 -1.03 -13.04
C VAL A 57 12.70 -2.05 -14.16
N GLY A 58 13.10 -1.67 -15.38
CA GLY A 58 12.99 -2.51 -16.57
C GLY A 58 11.53 -2.78 -16.93
N ASP A 59 11.21 -4.04 -17.24
CA ASP A 59 9.87 -4.46 -17.68
C ASP A 59 8.89 -4.69 -16.52
N LYS A 60 9.29 -4.43 -15.27
CA LYS A 60 8.41 -4.58 -14.12
C LYS A 60 7.34 -3.48 -14.12
N LYS A 61 6.09 -3.87 -13.93
CA LYS A 61 4.99 -2.92 -13.68
C LYS A 61 5.00 -2.50 -12.20
N PRO A 62 4.67 -1.24 -11.88
CA PRO A 62 4.55 -0.79 -10.50
C PRO A 62 3.39 -1.52 -9.80
N PHE A 63 3.57 -1.80 -8.51
CA PHE A 63 2.49 -2.32 -7.68
C PHE A 63 1.47 -1.19 -7.43
N LEU A 64 0.23 -1.40 -7.88
CA LEU A 64 -0.80 -0.37 -7.81
C LEU A 64 -1.38 -0.26 -6.40
N LYS A 65 -1.71 0.98 -6.00
CA LYS A 65 -2.48 1.24 -4.78
C LYS A 65 -3.86 0.56 -4.88
N SER A 66 -4.31 -0.01 -3.77
CA SER A 66 -5.61 -0.71 -3.73
C SER A 66 -6.77 0.26 -3.91
N ARG A 67 -7.70 -0.06 -4.83
CA ARG A 67 -8.95 0.70 -5.00
C ARG A 67 -9.82 0.68 -3.75
N VAL A 68 -9.73 -0.37 -2.93
CA VAL A 68 -10.52 -0.46 -1.68
C VAL A 68 -10.18 0.66 -0.70
N PHE A 69 -8.93 1.11 -0.68
CA PHE A 69 -8.44 2.10 0.28
C PHE A 69 -8.20 3.49 -0.33
N TYR A 70 -7.85 3.55 -1.62
CA TYR A 70 -7.41 4.78 -2.26
C TYR A 70 -8.42 5.34 -3.27
N ASP A 71 -9.46 4.59 -3.64
CA ASP A 71 -10.56 5.14 -4.43
C ASP A 71 -11.37 6.12 -3.59
N ARG A 72 -11.54 7.34 -4.09
CA ARG A 72 -12.26 8.43 -3.42
C ARG A 72 -13.69 8.59 -3.93
N GLY A 73 -14.12 7.69 -4.81
CA GLY A 73 -15.45 7.70 -5.42
C GLY A 73 -15.56 8.67 -6.61
N PRO A 74 -16.69 8.62 -7.33
CA PRO A 74 -16.86 9.32 -8.61
C PRO A 74 -16.87 10.85 -8.48
N SER A 75 -17.17 11.38 -7.29
CA SER A 75 -17.16 12.82 -7.02
C SER A 75 -15.76 13.44 -6.98
N VAL A 76 -14.70 12.61 -6.90
CA VAL A 76 -13.31 13.06 -6.86
C VAL A 76 -12.62 12.69 -8.16
N VAL A 77 -12.72 13.60 -9.14
CA VAL A 77 -12.18 13.41 -10.50
C VAL A 77 -10.65 13.48 -10.53
N HIS A 78 -10.06 14.32 -9.67
CA HIS A 78 -8.61 14.51 -9.56
C HIS A 78 -8.14 14.26 -8.14
N PRO A 79 -7.81 13.00 -7.78
CA PRO A 79 -7.23 12.71 -6.47
C PRO A 79 -5.87 13.41 -6.34
N GLY A 80 -5.56 13.85 -5.12
CA GLY A 80 -4.22 14.34 -4.78
C GLY A 80 -3.18 13.22 -4.77
N ILE A 81 -1.90 13.57 -4.72
CA ILE A 81 -0.75 12.64 -4.84
C ILE A 81 -0.84 11.39 -3.96
N VAL A 82 -1.37 11.52 -2.74
CA VAL A 82 -1.54 10.39 -1.82
C VAL A 82 -2.54 9.37 -2.36
N PHE A 83 -3.63 9.82 -2.99
CA PHE A 83 -4.76 8.99 -3.42
C PHE A 83 -4.71 8.59 -4.90
N THR A 84 -3.92 9.26 -5.72
CA THR A 84 -3.77 8.90 -7.14
C THR A 84 -3.25 7.47 -7.29
N ILE A 85 -4.04 6.62 -7.95
CA ILE A 85 -3.74 5.22 -8.27
C ILE A 85 -3.05 5.10 -9.63
N ASP A 86 -3.46 5.92 -10.61
CA ASP A 86 -2.87 5.93 -11.94
C ASP A 86 -1.38 6.36 -11.89
N PRO A 87 -0.44 5.52 -12.35
CA PRO A 87 0.99 5.81 -12.25
C PRO A 87 1.42 7.06 -13.02
N GLU A 88 0.81 7.34 -14.17
CA GLU A 88 1.19 8.48 -15.01
C GLU A 88 0.73 9.80 -14.40
N GLN A 89 -0.51 9.85 -13.91
CA GLN A 89 -1.01 11.00 -13.16
C GLN A 89 -0.20 11.22 -11.88
N HIS A 90 0.11 10.14 -11.14
CA HIS A 90 0.93 10.22 -9.93
C HIS A 90 2.35 10.73 -10.25
N ARG A 91 2.94 10.32 -11.37
CA ARG A 91 4.26 10.78 -11.83
C ARG A 91 4.25 12.27 -12.14
N ALA A 92 3.23 12.76 -12.83
CA ALA A 92 3.06 14.18 -13.14
C ALA A 92 2.91 15.02 -11.86
N GLN A 93 2.06 14.59 -10.93
CA GLN A 93 1.87 15.25 -9.63
C GLN A 93 3.15 15.22 -8.78
N ARG A 94 3.90 14.12 -8.77
CA ARG A 94 5.17 14.05 -8.04
C ARG A 94 6.20 15.02 -8.62
N ARG A 95 6.22 15.19 -9.94
CA ARG A 95 7.13 16.11 -10.64
C ARG A 95 6.79 17.57 -10.36
N SER A 96 5.52 17.93 -10.25
CA SER A 96 5.15 19.32 -9.90
C SER A 96 5.50 19.67 -8.45
N LEU A 97 5.50 18.67 -7.55
CA LEU A 97 5.87 18.85 -6.14
C LEU A 97 7.38 18.83 -5.88
N SER A 98 8.21 18.36 -6.83
CA SER A 98 9.66 18.43 -6.68
C SER A 98 10.14 19.85 -6.96
N LEU A 99 10.43 20.61 -5.89
CA LEU A 99 10.90 22.00 -5.95
C LEU A 99 12.31 22.17 -6.57
N THR A 100 12.99 21.08 -6.93
CA THR A 100 14.33 21.12 -7.53
C THR A 100 14.57 19.84 -8.34
N PRO A 101 15.00 19.89 -9.61
CA PRO A 101 15.59 18.72 -10.22
C PRO A 101 16.88 18.42 -9.45
N SER A 102 16.95 17.27 -8.79
CA SER A 102 18.16 16.77 -8.13
C SER A 102 19.38 17.08 -9.00
N ALA A 103 20.35 17.77 -8.43
CA ALA A 103 21.61 18.11 -9.07
C ALA A 103 22.16 16.90 -9.83
N ARG A 104 22.47 17.10 -11.12
CA ARG A 104 23.33 16.20 -11.89
C ARG A 104 24.59 15.99 -11.06
N LYS A 105 24.81 14.79 -10.49
CA LYS A 105 26.16 14.40 -10.10
C LYS A 105 26.99 14.30 -11.39
N PRO A 106 28.22 14.83 -11.40
CA PRO A 106 29.11 14.75 -12.56
C PRO A 106 29.43 13.31 -12.94
#